data_AF-A0A538E1L5-F1
#
_entry.id   AF-A0A538E1L5-F1
#
_cell.length_a   1.000
_cell.length_b   1.000
_cell.length_c   1.000
_cell.angle_alpha   90.00
_cell.angle_beta   90.00
_cell.angle_gamma   90.00
#
_symmetry.space_group_name_H-M   'P 1'
#
loop_
_entity.id
_entity.type
_entity.pdbx_description
1 polymer ?
#
loop_
_entity_poly.entity_id
_entity_poly.type
_entity_poly.pdbx_seq_one_letter_code
_entity_poly.pdbx_strand_id
1 'polypeptide(L)' 'MPRVSQQQLDARRQEILAGARACFARYGYEGATVRRLEEETGLSRGAIFHH' A
#
# COMPACT_ATOMS: atom_id res chain seq x y z
N MET A 1 17.92 -16.55 -2.17
CA MET A 1 16.98 -15.43 -2.46
C MET A 1 17.80 -14.16 -2.60
N PRO A 2 17.60 -13.32 -3.63
CA PRO A 2 18.28 -12.02 -3.66
C PRO A 2 17.80 -11.21 -2.45
N ARG A 3 18.73 -10.63 -1.68
CA ARG A 3 18.39 -9.72 -0.59
C ARG A 3 17.73 -8.49 -1.20
N VAL A 4 16.45 -8.28 -0.90
CA VAL A 4 15.79 -7.01 -1.19
C VAL A 4 16.57 -5.92 -0.47
N SER A 5 17.01 -4.91 -1.19
CA SER A 5 17.75 -3.79 -0.60
C SER A 5 16.82 -2.89 0.21
N GLN A 6 17.36 -2.19 1.21
CA GLN A 6 16.59 -1.22 2.00
C GLN A 6 15.91 -0.17 1.11
N GLN A 7 16.60 0.27 0.04
CA GLN A 7 16.05 1.22 -0.92
C GLN A 7 14.81 0.68 -1.64
N GLN A 8 14.78 -0.61 -1.98
CA GLN A 8 13.61 -1.24 -2.59
C GLN A 8 12.44 -1.37 -1.60
N LEU A 9 12.73 -1.66 -0.33
CA LEU A 9 11.72 -1.69 0.73
C LEU A 9 11.13 -0.29 0.97
N ASP A 10 11.97 0.74 1.02
CA ASP A 10 11.55 2.11 1.23
C ASP A 10 10.73 2.64 0.04
N ALA A 11 11.16 2.35 -1.20
CA ALA A 11 10.41 2.68 -2.40
C ALA A 11 9.03 1.99 -2.38
N ARG A 12 9.00 0.70 -2.02
CA ARG A 12 7.75 -0.05 -1.91
C ARG A 12 6.81 0.53 -0.86
N ARG A 13 7.36 0.92 0.29
CA ARG A 13 6.59 1.58 1.37
C ARG A 13 6.00 2.90 0.88
N GLN A 14 6.76 3.70 0.11
CA GLN A 14 6.27 4.95 -0.44
C GLN A 14 5.11 4.74 -1.42
N GLU A 15 5.17 3.71 -2.28
CA GLU A 15 4.06 3.34 -3.17
C GLU A 15 2.77 3.02 -2.39
N ILE A 16 2.87 2.18 -1.35
CA ILE A 16 1.74 1.80 -0.51
C ILE A 16 1.13 3.04 0.15
N LEU A 17 1.96 3.90 0.74
CA LEU A 17 1.52 5.11 1.43
C LEU A 17 0.84 6.11 0.47
N ALA A 18 1.32 6.23 -0.76
CA ALA A 18 0.73 7.12 -1.75
C ALA A 18 -0.69 6.66 -2.13
N GLY A 19 -0.88 5.38 -2.47
CA GLY A 19 -2.20 4.85 -2.80
C GLY A 19 -3.15 4.80 -1.60
N ALA A 20 -2.65 4.45 -0.41
CA ALA A 20 -3.44 4.49 0.82
C ALA A 20 -3.93 5.92 1.13
N ARG A 21 -3.06 6.93 0.97
CA ARG A 21 -3.46 8.34 1.16
C ARG A 21 -4.59 8.74 0.21
N ALA A 22 -4.51 8.35 -1.07
CA ALA A 22 -5.58 8.62 -2.03
C ALA A 22 -6.89 7.93 -1.63
N CYS A 23 -6.82 6.67 -1.20
CA CYS A 23 -7.97 5.89 -0.73
C CYS A 23 -8.63 6.56 0.49
N PHE A 24 -7.85 6.93 1.50
CA PHE A 24 -8.36 7.62 2.69
C PHE A 24 -8.95 8.99 2.37
N ALA A 25 -8.34 9.75 1.46
CA ALA A 25 -8.87 11.05 1.03
C ALA A 25 -10.23 10.91 0.33
N ARG A 26 -10.45 9.81 -0.41
CA ARG A 26 -11.69 9.57 -1.17
C ARG A 26 -12.80 8.96 -0.33
N TYR A 27 -12.47 8.05 0.59
CA TYR A 27 -13.46 7.23 1.30
C TYR A 27 -13.50 7.46 2.82
N GLY A 28 -12.61 8.30 3.36
CA GLY A 28 -12.42 8.43 4.80
C GLY A 28 -11.73 7.21 5.43
N TYR A 29 -11.47 7.27 6.73
CA TYR A 29 -10.75 6.21 7.45
C TYR A 29 -11.53 4.89 7.48
N GLU A 30 -12.81 4.94 7.88
CA GLU A 30 -13.66 3.73 7.95
C GLU A 30 -14.00 3.17 6.57
N GLY A 31 -14.16 4.05 5.56
CA GLY A 31 -14.51 3.65 4.21
C GLY A 31 -13.35 3.10 3.39
N ALA A 32 -12.09 3.29 3.80
CA ALA A 32 -10.92 2.75 3.11
C ALA A 32 -10.70 1.27 3.46
N THR A 33 -11.60 0.41 3.00
CA THR A 33 -11.51 -1.04 3.21
C THR A 33 -10.28 -1.63 2.51
N VAL A 34 -9.85 -2.82 2.94
CA VAL A 34 -8.74 -3.56 2.32
C VAL A 34 -8.92 -3.68 0.80
N ARG A 35 -10.13 -4.03 0.34
CA ARG A 35 -10.42 -4.15 -1.09
C ARG A 35 -10.18 -2.84 -1.85
N ARG A 36 -10.61 -1.70 -1.28
CA ARG A 36 -10.39 -0.38 -1.90
C ARG A 36 -8.91 0.01 -1.86
N LEU A 37 -8.17 -0.39 -0.84
CA LEU A 37 -6.72 -0.21 -0.81
C LEU A 37 -6.03 -1.03 -1.90
N GLU A 38 -6.45 -2.27 -2.12
CA GLU A 38 -5.94 -3.10 -3.22
C GLU A 38 -6.24 -2.47 -4.59
N GLU A 39 -7.47 -1.96 -4.78
CA GLU A 39 -7.88 -1.28 -6.01
C GLU A 39 -7.12 0.04 -6.26
N GLU A 40 -6.90 0.86 -5.22
CA GLU A 40 -6.24 2.17 -5.36
C GLU A 40 -4.70 2.04 -5.46
N THR A 41 -4.10 1.06 -4.79
CA THR A 41 -2.65 0.83 -4.81
C THR A 41 -2.21 -0.09 -5.95
N GLY A 42 -3.12 -0.90 -6.49
CA GLY A 42 -2.81 -1.99 -7.43
C GLY A 42 -2.03 -3.14 -6.80
N LEU A 43 -1.97 -3.21 -5.46
CA LEU A 43 -1.19 -4.18 -4.71
C LEU A 43 -2.11 -5.18 -4.00
N SER A 44 -1.62 -6.39 -3.78
CA SER A 44 -2.36 -7.36 -2.98
C SER A 44 -2.34 -6.99 -1.49
N ARG A 45 -3.32 -7.48 -0.73
CA ARG A 45 -3.36 -7.39 0.73
C ARG A 45 -2.03 -7.81 1.37
N GLY A 46 -1.44 -8.90 0.88
CA GLY A 46 -0.13 -9.35 1.35
C GLY A 46 0.92 -8.27 1.13
N ALA A 47 1.03 -7.71 -0.07
CA ALA A 47 2.00 -6.66 -0.35
C ALA A 47 1.78 -5.37 0.47
N ILE A 48 0.55 -5.06 0.88
CA ILE A 48 0.22 -3.87 1.66
C ILE A 48 0.56 -4.05 3.16
N PHE A 49 0.32 -5.24 3.71
CA PHE A 49 0.39 -5.49 5.16
C PHE A 49 1.54 -6.42 5.60
N HIS A 50 2.37 -6.93 4.69
CA HIS A 50 3.50 -7.83 5.00
C HIS A 50 4.76 -7.10 5.47
N HIS A 51 4.60 -6.05 6.27
CA HIS A 51 5.72 -5.34 6.90
C HIS A 51 5.80 -5.68 8.38
#